data_AF-A0A937ZMA4-F1
#
_entry.id   AF-A0A937ZMA4-F1
#
_cell.length_a   1.000
_cell.length_b   1.000
_cell.length_c   1.000
_cell.angle_alpha   90.00
_cell.angle_beta   90.00
_cell.angle_gamma   90.00
#
_symmetry.space_group_name_H-M   'P 1'
#
loop_
_entity.id
_entity.type
_entity.pdbx_description
1 polymer ?
#
loop_
_entity_poly.entity_id
_entity_poly.type
_entity_poly.pdbx_seq_one_letter_code
_entity_poly.pdbx_strand_id
1 'polypeptide(L)'
;MEAINASIGFDRRLWAQDIAGSRAHAAMLAAQGIIARADAAAIARGLDAVERDIAAGNFTFKVALEDIHMNVEVALAERIGAPAGRLHTARSRNDQVATDMRLWVRDAIDGLDARLAAVQAALLDQAAVHVATVMPGFTHLQTAQPVTFGHHMLAYVEMFGRDRGRLADCRRRGNESPLGAGALAGTSFPIDRAMTAKALGFDRPMANSLDAVSDRDFALEFLAAAAILAVHCSRLAEELVIWSS
;
A
#
# COMPACT_ATOMS: atom_id res chain seq x y z
N MET A 1 -3.04 -7.58 -28.51
CA MET A 1 -3.95 -7.69 -27.36
C MET A 1 -3.19 -8.06 -26.09
N GLU A 2 -2.29 -9.05 -26.13
CA GLU A 2 -1.45 -9.44 -24.97
C GLU A 2 -0.67 -8.25 -24.36
N ALA A 3 -0.03 -7.41 -25.19
CA ALA A 3 0.66 -6.21 -24.73
C ALA A 3 -0.25 -5.10 -24.12
N ILE A 4 -1.56 -5.14 -24.37
CA ILE A 4 -2.53 -4.17 -23.83
C ILE A 4 -3.13 -4.67 -22.51
N ASN A 5 -3.29 -5.99 -22.37
CA ASN A 5 -3.94 -6.60 -21.21
C ASN A 5 -2.96 -6.96 -20.09
N ALA A 6 -1.69 -7.24 -20.40
CA ALA A 6 -0.71 -7.64 -19.39
C ALA A 6 -0.37 -6.48 -18.43
N SER A 7 -0.59 -6.68 -17.14
CA SER A 7 -0.29 -5.73 -16.06
C SER A 7 1.02 -6.02 -15.32
N ILE A 8 1.66 -7.16 -15.58
CA ILE A 8 2.88 -7.60 -14.88
C ILE A 8 4.05 -6.61 -14.92
N GLY A 9 4.10 -5.74 -15.94
CA GLY A 9 5.10 -4.68 -16.03
C GLY A 9 5.09 -3.74 -14.82
N PHE A 10 3.94 -3.55 -14.17
CA PHE A 10 3.77 -2.65 -13.03
C PHE A 10 3.17 -3.33 -11.78
N ASP A 11 2.23 -4.26 -11.93
CA ASP A 11 1.54 -4.88 -10.79
C ASP A 11 2.41 -5.89 -10.03
N ARG A 12 3.56 -6.29 -10.60
CA ARG A 12 4.58 -7.10 -9.90
C ARG A 12 4.98 -6.48 -8.56
N ARG A 13 4.81 -5.16 -8.39
CA ARG A 13 5.03 -4.45 -7.12
C ARG A 13 4.11 -4.89 -5.99
N LEU A 14 2.99 -5.55 -6.29
CA LEU A 14 1.98 -6.03 -5.35
C LEU A 14 2.24 -7.47 -4.89
N TRP A 15 3.36 -8.10 -5.28
CA TRP A 15 3.62 -9.52 -5.01
C TRP A 15 3.53 -9.86 -3.52
N ALA A 16 4.00 -8.98 -2.64
CA ALA A 16 3.99 -9.20 -1.20
C ALA A 16 2.56 -9.22 -0.64
N GLN A 17 1.71 -8.31 -1.14
CA GLN A 17 0.31 -8.22 -0.76
C GLN A 17 -0.49 -9.42 -1.29
N ASP A 18 -0.28 -9.83 -2.54
CA ASP A 18 -0.93 -11.02 -3.11
C ASP A 18 -0.60 -12.30 -2.33
N ILE A 19 0.69 -12.50 -1.98
CA ILE A 19 1.12 -13.65 -1.18
C ILE A 19 0.51 -13.59 0.23
N ALA A 20 0.51 -12.43 0.88
CA ALA A 20 -0.09 -12.27 2.20
C ALA A 20 -1.60 -12.56 2.18
N GLY A 21 -2.33 -11.98 1.21
CA GLY A 21 -3.75 -12.23 0.96
C GLY A 21 -4.04 -13.70 0.70
N SER A 22 -3.21 -14.36 -0.10
CA SER A 22 -3.31 -15.79 -0.41
C SER A 22 -3.06 -16.70 0.79
N ARG A 23 -2.09 -16.39 1.66
CA ARG A 23 -1.90 -17.11 2.93
C ARG A 23 -3.10 -16.96 3.86
N ALA A 24 -3.59 -15.73 4.05
CA ALA A 24 -4.75 -15.47 4.90
C ALA A 24 -6.00 -16.20 4.39
N HIS A 25 -6.22 -16.17 3.07
CA HIS A 25 -7.34 -16.87 2.42
C HIS A 25 -7.25 -18.39 2.58
N ALA A 26 -6.09 -19.01 2.29
CA ALA A 26 -5.91 -20.44 2.45
C ALA A 26 -6.10 -20.92 3.90
N ALA A 27 -5.61 -20.13 4.88
CA ALA A 27 -5.80 -20.41 6.29
C ALA A 27 -7.30 -20.37 6.67
N MET A 28 -8.05 -19.39 6.15
CA MET A 28 -9.49 -19.29 6.35
C MET A 28 -10.25 -20.46 5.71
N LEU A 29 -9.92 -20.84 4.47
CA LEU A 29 -10.55 -21.98 3.80
C LEU A 29 -10.39 -23.27 4.61
N ALA A 30 -9.21 -23.50 5.20
CA ALA A 30 -9.00 -24.67 6.06
C ALA A 30 -9.71 -24.56 7.41
N ALA A 31 -9.82 -23.36 7.99
CA ALA A 31 -10.57 -23.14 9.23
C ALA A 31 -12.08 -23.41 9.05
N GLN A 32 -12.63 -23.07 7.88
CA GLN A 32 -14.02 -23.35 7.49
C GLN A 32 -14.24 -24.76 6.94
N GLY A 33 -13.19 -25.60 6.87
CA GLY A 33 -13.27 -26.96 6.35
C GLY A 33 -13.53 -27.05 4.84
N ILE A 34 -13.37 -25.94 4.10
CA ILE A 34 -13.54 -25.88 2.64
C ILE A 34 -12.38 -26.61 1.93
N ILE A 35 -11.17 -26.55 2.51
CA ILE A 35 -10.01 -27.31 2.05
C ILE A 35 -9.41 -28.11 3.20
N ALA A 36 -8.68 -29.19 2.88
CA ALA A 36 -8.00 -29.97 3.89
C ALA A 36 -6.88 -29.15 4.55
N ARG A 37 -6.65 -29.35 5.86
CA ARG A 37 -5.53 -28.71 6.58
C ARG A 37 -4.17 -29.02 5.94
N ALA A 38 -4.00 -30.23 5.39
CA ALA A 38 -2.80 -30.62 4.67
C ALA A 38 -2.58 -29.79 3.40
N ASP A 39 -3.65 -29.47 2.66
CA ASP A 39 -3.59 -28.61 1.47
C ASP A 39 -3.21 -27.18 1.84
N ALA A 40 -3.84 -26.61 2.87
CA ALA A 40 -3.49 -25.26 3.35
C ALA A 40 -2.03 -25.19 3.82
N ALA A 41 -1.53 -26.22 4.49
CA ALA A 41 -0.13 -26.29 4.90
C ALA A 41 0.83 -26.40 3.70
N ALA A 42 0.45 -27.14 2.65
CA ALA A 42 1.21 -27.20 1.40
C ALA A 42 1.23 -25.83 0.69
N ILE A 43 0.08 -25.17 0.59
CA ILE A 43 -0.06 -23.82 0.01
C ILE A 43 0.82 -22.83 0.76
N ALA A 44 0.74 -22.78 2.09
CA ALA A 44 1.55 -21.87 2.90
C ALA A 44 3.06 -22.06 2.65
N ARG A 45 3.56 -23.30 2.72
CA ARG A 45 4.99 -23.59 2.44
C ARG A 45 5.39 -23.25 1.01
N GLY A 46 4.50 -23.49 0.05
CA GLY A 46 4.74 -23.15 -1.35
C GLY A 46 4.86 -21.64 -1.55
N LEU A 47 3.94 -20.87 -0.96
CA LEU A 47 3.97 -19.41 -0.97
C LEU A 47 5.21 -18.85 -0.26
N ASP A 48 5.66 -19.45 0.85
CA ASP A 48 6.93 -19.08 1.50
C ASP A 48 8.14 -19.27 0.57
N ALA A 49 8.13 -20.31 -0.26
CA ALA A 49 9.20 -20.54 -1.22
C ALA A 49 9.14 -19.53 -2.38
N VAL A 50 7.93 -19.22 -2.89
CA VAL A 50 7.74 -18.20 -3.92
C VAL A 50 8.17 -16.82 -3.42
N GLU A 51 7.76 -16.41 -2.22
CA GLU A 51 8.19 -15.15 -1.59
C GLU A 51 9.71 -15.06 -1.48
N ARG A 52 10.38 -16.12 -0.99
CA ARG A 52 11.85 -16.13 -0.90
C ARG A 52 12.52 -15.94 -2.24
N ASP A 53 12.02 -16.59 -3.29
CA ASP A 53 12.62 -16.48 -4.63
C ASP A 53 12.40 -15.09 -5.23
N ILE A 54 11.22 -14.47 -5.03
CA ILE A 54 10.97 -13.09 -5.46
C ILE A 54 11.86 -12.11 -4.69
N ALA A 55 11.92 -12.23 -3.36
CA ALA A 55 12.72 -11.34 -2.51
C ALA A 55 14.23 -11.46 -2.79
N ALA A 56 14.70 -12.65 -3.17
CA ALA A 56 16.09 -12.87 -3.56
C ALA A 56 16.42 -12.43 -5.00
N GLY A 57 15.44 -11.99 -5.79
CA GLY A 57 15.62 -11.64 -7.21
C GLY A 57 15.78 -12.85 -8.13
N ASN A 58 15.48 -14.06 -7.65
CA ASN A 58 15.60 -15.33 -8.38
C ASN A 58 14.30 -15.72 -9.13
N PHE A 59 13.25 -14.89 -9.03
CA PHE A 59 11.97 -15.14 -9.68
C PHE A 59 11.88 -14.44 -11.03
N THR A 60 11.59 -15.21 -12.08
CA THR A 60 11.36 -14.66 -13.43
C THR A 60 9.86 -14.47 -13.67
N PHE A 61 9.42 -13.21 -13.67
CA PHE A 61 8.06 -12.86 -14.05
C PHE A 61 7.83 -13.09 -15.55
N LYS A 62 6.76 -13.79 -15.89
CA LYS A 62 6.38 -14.13 -17.27
C LYS A 62 5.24 -13.21 -17.72
N VAL A 63 5.47 -12.46 -18.80
CA VAL A 63 4.43 -11.62 -19.43
C VAL A 63 3.26 -12.44 -19.97
N ALA A 64 3.54 -13.66 -20.44
CA ALA A 64 2.51 -14.60 -20.90
C ALA A 64 1.53 -15.06 -19.80
N LEU A 65 1.83 -14.77 -18.54
CA LEU A 65 0.92 -15.00 -17.40
C LEU A 65 0.13 -13.74 -17.03
N GLU A 66 0.22 -12.67 -17.81
CA GLU A 66 -0.54 -11.41 -17.73
C GLU A 66 -0.30 -10.57 -16.48
N ASP A 67 -0.58 -11.10 -15.28
CA ASP A 67 -0.62 -10.36 -14.01
C ASP A 67 0.22 -11.03 -12.90
N ILE A 68 0.40 -10.32 -11.78
CA ILE A 68 1.13 -10.84 -10.62
C ILE A 68 0.50 -12.10 -10.04
N HIS A 69 -0.83 -12.16 -10.01
CA HIS A 69 -1.57 -13.22 -9.35
C HIS A 69 -1.38 -14.57 -10.06
N MET A 70 -1.47 -14.58 -11.39
CA MET A 70 -1.21 -15.75 -12.22
C MET A 70 0.26 -16.17 -12.16
N ASN A 71 1.19 -15.21 -12.10
CA ASN A 71 2.61 -15.51 -11.89
C ASN A 71 2.83 -16.27 -10.56
N VAL A 72 2.20 -15.82 -9.48
CA VAL A 72 2.28 -16.50 -8.17
C VAL A 72 1.55 -17.84 -8.17
N GLU A 73 0.33 -17.90 -8.73
CA GLU A 73 -0.48 -19.12 -8.79
C GLU A 73 0.20 -20.25 -9.60
N VAL A 74 0.79 -19.92 -10.75
CA VAL A 74 1.53 -20.89 -11.57
C VAL A 74 2.80 -21.35 -10.85
N ALA A 75 3.58 -20.43 -10.28
CA ALA A 75 4.79 -20.80 -9.54
C ALA A 75 4.48 -21.64 -8.29
N LEU A 76 3.33 -21.41 -7.65
CA LEU A 76 2.84 -22.23 -6.55
C LEU A 76 2.49 -23.64 -7.06
N ALA A 77 1.74 -23.74 -8.15
CA ALA A 77 1.35 -25.03 -8.74
C ALA A 77 2.55 -25.87 -9.19
N GLU A 78 3.56 -25.25 -9.80
CA GLU A 78 4.82 -25.91 -10.17
C GLU A 78 5.54 -26.53 -8.96
N ARG A 79 5.36 -25.99 -7.75
CA ARG A 79 6.03 -26.46 -6.52
C ARG A 79 5.26 -27.52 -5.75
N ILE A 80 3.95 -27.37 -5.65
CA ILE A 80 3.14 -28.20 -4.74
C ILE A 80 2.14 -29.09 -5.47
N GLY A 81 1.94 -28.90 -6.78
CA GLY A 81 1.02 -29.67 -7.60
C GLY A 81 -0.46 -29.35 -7.29
N ALA A 82 -1.29 -30.40 -7.30
CA ALA A 82 -2.74 -30.31 -7.21
C ALA A 82 -3.31 -29.42 -6.08
N PRO A 83 -2.74 -29.37 -4.85
CA PRO A 83 -3.21 -28.48 -3.79
C PRO A 83 -3.29 -26.99 -4.19
N ALA A 84 -2.43 -26.52 -5.09
CA ALA A 84 -2.43 -25.11 -5.52
C ALA A 84 -3.77 -24.67 -6.13
N GLY A 85 -4.44 -25.55 -6.88
CA GLY A 85 -5.73 -25.25 -7.51
C GLY A 85 -6.86 -24.96 -6.51
N ARG A 86 -6.68 -25.32 -5.23
CA ARG A 86 -7.67 -25.05 -4.18
C ARG A 86 -7.58 -23.63 -3.62
N LEU A 87 -6.46 -22.93 -3.83
CA LEU A 87 -6.25 -21.57 -3.31
C LEU A 87 -7.29 -20.57 -3.84
N HIS A 88 -7.73 -20.70 -5.10
CA HIS A 88 -8.69 -19.78 -5.69
C HIS A 88 -10.15 -20.09 -5.33
N THR A 89 -10.42 -21.13 -4.54
CA THR A 89 -11.78 -21.48 -4.13
C THR A 89 -12.40 -20.33 -3.32
N ALA A 90 -13.65 -19.98 -3.66
CA ALA A 90 -14.42 -18.91 -3.02
C ALA A 90 -13.81 -17.50 -3.12
N ARG A 91 -12.90 -17.26 -4.07
CA ARG A 91 -12.26 -15.97 -4.34
C ARG A 91 -12.44 -15.58 -5.81
N SER A 92 -12.35 -14.29 -6.12
CA SER A 92 -12.31 -13.79 -7.49
C SER A 92 -11.05 -12.94 -7.68
N ARG A 93 -10.65 -12.72 -8.93
CA ARG A 93 -9.60 -11.73 -9.18
C ARG A 93 -10.05 -10.31 -8.77
N ASN A 94 -11.35 -10.01 -8.81
CA ASN A 94 -11.91 -8.70 -8.48
C ASN A 94 -11.69 -8.29 -7.02
N ASP A 95 -12.05 -9.15 -6.06
CA ASP A 95 -11.85 -8.86 -4.64
C ASP A 95 -10.38 -9.05 -4.21
N GLN A 96 -9.64 -9.93 -4.89
CA GLN A 96 -8.20 -10.09 -4.69
C GLN A 96 -7.43 -8.84 -5.06
N VAL A 97 -7.59 -8.30 -6.28
CA VAL A 97 -6.85 -7.10 -6.70
C VAL A 97 -7.23 -5.87 -5.86
N ALA A 98 -8.50 -5.75 -5.47
CA ALA A 98 -8.94 -4.67 -4.57
C ALA A 98 -8.27 -4.80 -3.19
N THR A 99 -8.12 -6.03 -2.68
CA THR A 99 -7.42 -6.30 -1.41
C THR A 99 -5.96 -5.90 -1.52
N ASP A 100 -5.27 -6.36 -2.57
CA ASP A 100 -3.84 -6.10 -2.75
C ASP A 100 -3.54 -4.62 -2.88
N MET A 101 -4.38 -3.89 -3.64
CA MET A 101 -4.23 -2.45 -3.82
C MET A 101 -4.42 -1.68 -2.50
N ARG A 102 -5.42 -2.06 -1.68
CA ARG A 102 -5.62 -1.44 -0.36
C ARG A 102 -4.46 -1.71 0.59
N LEU A 103 -3.99 -2.96 0.65
CA LEU A 103 -2.80 -3.33 1.43
C LEU A 103 -1.57 -2.52 0.98
N TRP A 104 -1.36 -2.40 -0.33
CA TRP A 104 -0.21 -1.70 -0.87
C TRP A 104 -0.26 -0.20 -0.59
N VAL A 105 -1.43 0.45 -0.76
CA VAL A 105 -1.62 1.87 -0.42
C VAL A 105 -1.39 2.09 1.07
N ARG A 106 -1.88 1.18 1.91
CA ARG A 106 -1.67 1.22 3.36
C ARG A 106 -0.18 1.17 3.71
N ASP A 107 0.57 0.24 3.13
CA ASP A 107 2.03 0.13 3.34
C ASP A 107 2.79 1.36 2.80
N ALA A 108 2.34 1.91 1.66
CA ALA A 108 2.90 3.13 1.08
C ALA A 108 2.68 4.34 2.00
N ILE A 109 1.49 4.46 2.60
CA ILE A 109 1.18 5.50 3.59
C ILE A 109 2.11 5.38 4.81
N ASP A 110 2.28 4.19 5.38
CA ASP A 110 3.17 4.00 6.54
C ASP A 110 4.61 4.39 6.22
N GLY A 111 5.10 3.97 5.06
CA GLY A 111 6.43 4.31 4.60
C GLY A 111 6.61 5.82 4.33
N LEU A 112 5.57 6.52 3.87
CA LEU A 112 5.61 7.97 3.69
C LEU A 112 5.54 8.72 5.02
N ASP A 113 4.67 8.32 5.94
CA ASP A 113 4.54 8.94 7.26
C ASP A 113 5.87 8.89 8.04
N ALA A 114 6.54 7.73 8.03
CA ALA A 114 7.85 7.57 8.68
C ALA A 114 8.92 8.50 8.09
N ARG A 115 8.93 8.68 6.76
CA ARG A 115 9.86 9.60 6.09
C ARG A 115 9.53 11.06 6.39
N LEU A 116 8.26 11.42 6.44
CA LEU A 116 7.84 12.77 6.84
C LEU A 116 8.19 13.08 8.29
N ALA A 117 8.05 12.11 9.19
CA ALA A 117 8.50 12.25 10.57
C ALA A 117 10.01 12.55 10.64
N ALA A 118 10.82 11.86 9.83
CA ALA A 118 12.26 12.11 9.75
C ALA A 118 12.58 13.51 9.19
N VAL A 119 11.87 13.96 8.16
CA VAL A 119 12.02 15.32 7.62
C VAL A 119 11.63 16.37 8.67
N GLN A 120 10.52 16.18 9.39
CA GLN A 120 10.12 17.09 10.47
C GLN A 120 11.18 17.14 11.57
N ALA A 121 11.75 16.00 11.98
CA ALA A 121 12.83 15.96 12.96
C ALA A 121 14.05 16.76 12.49
N ALA A 122 14.50 16.57 11.24
CA ALA A 122 15.62 17.32 10.69
C ALA A 122 15.37 18.84 10.64
N LEU A 123 14.14 19.25 10.28
CA LEU A 123 13.75 20.67 10.30
C LEU A 123 13.70 21.24 11.72
N LEU A 124 13.24 20.47 12.71
CA LEU A 124 13.23 20.85 14.12
C LEU A 124 14.66 21.01 14.66
N ASP A 125 15.57 20.11 14.30
CA ASP A 125 16.99 20.20 14.69
C ASP A 125 17.62 21.49 14.13
N GLN A 126 17.39 21.78 12.84
CA GLN A 126 17.83 23.04 12.23
C GLN A 126 17.19 24.25 12.93
N ALA A 127 15.90 24.17 13.27
CA ALA A 127 15.23 25.25 13.96
C ALA A 127 15.78 25.53 15.35
N ALA A 128 16.14 24.49 16.10
CA ALA A 128 16.74 24.60 17.43
C ALA A 128 18.14 25.24 17.37
N VAL A 129 18.99 24.83 16.43
CA VAL A 129 20.34 25.39 16.23
C VAL A 129 20.26 26.88 15.83
N HIS A 130 19.28 27.23 15.00
CA HIS A 130 19.16 28.56 14.39
C HIS A 130 18.02 29.41 14.95
N VAL A 131 17.70 29.22 16.23
CA VAL A 131 16.59 29.93 16.90
C VAL A 131 16.70 31.45 16.81
N ALA A 132 17.92 31.99 16.88
CA ALA A 132 18.22 33.41 16.86
C ALA A 132 18.92 33.88 15.57
N THR A 133 19.15 32.99 14.60
CA THR A 133 19.78 33.36 13.32
C THR A 133 18.79 34.16 12.50
N VAL A 134 19.01 35.47 12.39
CA VAL A 134 18.14 36.37 11.63
C VAL A 134 18.35 36.16 10.12
N MET A 135 17.26 36.16 9.37
CA MET A 135 17.23 36.15 7.92
C MET A 135 16.16 37.13 7.40
N PRO A 136 16.26 37.64 6.17
CA PRO A 136 15.18 38.41 5.56
C PRO A 136 13.95 37.50 5.36
N GLY A 137 12.79 37.94 5.85
CA GLY A 137 11.51 37.40 5.40
C GLY A 137 11.17 37.96 4.02
N PHE A 138 10.46 37.19 3.19
CA PHE A 138 10.13 37.58 1.83
C PHE A 138 8.63 37.63 1.57
N THR A 139 8.19 38.66 0.85
CA THR A 139 6.88 38.70 0.17
C THR A 139 7.12 39.12 -1.27
N HIS A 140 6.54 38.42 -2.25
CA HIS A 140 6.85 38.63 -3.68
C HIS A 140 8.37 38.56 -4.01
N LEU A 141 9.13 37.73 -3.29
CA LEU A 141 10.60 37.68 -3.34
C LEU A 141 11.31 39.03 -3.05
N GLN A 142 10.61 39.98 -2.45
CA GLN A 142 11.17 41.22 -1.91
C GLN A 142 11.35 41.10 -0.41
N THR A 143 12.42 41.69 0.13
CA THR A 143 12.67 41.71 1.57
C THR A 143 11.56 42.45 2.29
N ALA A 144 10.97 41.79 3.28
CA ALA A 144 9.94 42.31 4.16
C ALA A 144 10.51 42.44 5.59
N GLN A 145 9.80 41.94 6.61
CA GLN A 145 10.28 41.94 7.98
C GLN A 145 11.39 40.90 8.19
N PRO A 146 12.36 41.16 9.10
CA PRO A 146 13.27 40.14 9.57
C PRO A 146 12.51 39.00 10.26
N VAL A 147 12.92 37.76 9.98
CA VAL A 147 12.47 36.55 10.66
C VAL A 147 13.70 35.78 11.15
N THR A 148 13.52 34.69 11.90
CA THR A 148 14.64 33.77 12.20
C THR A 148 14.58 32.57 11.28
N PHE A 149 15.75 32.02 10.91
CA PHE A 149 15.82 30.80 10.12
C PHE A 149 15.09 29.64 10.82
N GLY A 150 15.19 29.55 12.15
CA GLY A 150 14.39 28.57 12.89
C GLY A 150 12.89 28.77 12.77
N HIS A 151 12.38 30.01 12.79
CA HIS A 151 10.96 30.28 12.53
C HIS A 151 10.55 29.84 11.12
N HIS A 152 11.41 30.07 10.12
CA HIS A 152 11.17 29.66 8.74
C HIS A 152 11.14 28.13 8.57
N MET A 153 12.04 27.39 9.23
CA MET A 153 12.02 25.92 9.23
C MET A 153 10.76 25.36 9.90
N LEU A 154 10.30 25.97 11.00
CA LEU A 154 9.07 25.56 11.68
C LEU A 154 7.81 25.73 10.79
N ALA A 155 7.81 26.66 9.83
CA ALA A 155 6.72 26.76 8.86
C ALA A 155 6.55 25.46 8.05
N TYR A 156 7.65 24.80 7.68
CA TYR A 156 7.62 23.52 6.99
C TYR A 156 7.28 22.34 7.90
N VAL A 157 7.70 22.38 9.17
CA VAL A 157 7.26 21.40 10.18
C VAL A 157 5.74 21.35 10.27
N GLU A 158 5.09 22.53 10.28
CA GLU A 158 3.62 22.66 10.30
C GLU A 158 2.97 22.18 9.00
N MET A 159 3.56 22.50 7.84
CA MET A 159 3.06 22.02 6.53
C MET A 159 3.07 20.50 6.46
N PHE A 160 4.20 19.86 6.76
CA PHE A 160 4.34 18.41 6.76
C PHE A 160 3.52 17.75 7.87
N GLY A 161 3.31 18.42 9.01
CA GLY A 161 2.42 17.94 10.07
C GLY A 161 0.98 17.76 9.59
N ARG A 162 0.47 18.73 8.80
CA ARG A 162 -0.85 18.59 8.16
C ARG A 162 -0.89 17.48 7.11
N ASP A 163 0.20 17.26 6.36
CA ASP A 163 0.26 16.18 5.38
C ASP A 163 0.23 14.80 6.04
N ARG A 164 0.94 14.62 7.16
CA ARG A 164 0.85 13.41 7.98
C ARG A 164 -0.56 13.18 8.52
N GLY A 165 -1.25 14.24 8.94
CA GLY A 165 -2.67 14.17 9.32
C GLY A 165 -3.56 13.65 8.18
N ARG A 166 -3.40 14.16 6.96
CA ARG A 166 -4.14 13.68 5.77
C ARG A 166 -3.85 12.22 5.48
N LEU A 167 -2.58 11.82 5.53
CA LEU A 167 -2.17 10.42 5.32
C LEU A 167 -2.78 9.50 6.39
N ALA A 168 -2.77 9.91 7.66
CA ALA A 168 -3.33 9.13 8.75
C ALA A 168 -4.86 8.93 8.61
N ASP A 169 -5.58 9.94 8.17
CA ASP A 169 -7.03 9.84 7.94
C ASP A 169 -7.36 9.01 6.70
N CYS A 170 -6.58 9.17 5.61
CA CYS A 170 -6.69 8.35 4.40
C CYS A 170 -6.44 6.86 4.70
N ARG A 171 -5.39 6.57 5.48
CA ARG A 171 -5.10 5.22 5.97
C ARG A 171 -6.30 4.62 6.70
N ARG A 172 -6.89 5.37 7.63
CA ARG A 172 -8.02 4.90 8.46
C ARG A 172 -9.25 4.57 7.60
N ARG A 173 -9.62 5.46 6.67
CA ARG A 173 -10.75 5.21 5.75
C ARG A 173 -10.48 4.05 4.79
N GLY A 174 -9.24 3.92 4.32
CA GLY A 174 -8.84 2.86 3.40
C GLY A 174 -8.76 1.46 4.01
N ASN A 175 -8.80 1.31 5.35
CA ASN A 175 -8.47 0.07 6.06
C ASN A 175 -9.66 -0.90 6.25
N GLU A 176 -10.46 -1.09 5.21
CA GLU A 176 -11.53 -2.10 5.17
C GLU A 176 -11.24 -3.18 4.13
N SER A 177 -11.49 -4.45 4.49
CA SER A 177 -11.14 -5.62 3.66
C SER A 177 -12.22 -5.92 2.60
N PRO A 178 -11.89 -5.88 1.30
CA PRO A 178 -12.81 -6.30 0.24
C PRO A 178 -12.83 -7.83 0.07
N LEU A 179 -11.79 -8.55 0.53
CA LEU A 179 -11.66 -10.00 0.39
C LEU A 179 -12.91 -10.75 0.88
N GLY A 180 -13.41 -11.67 0.04
CA GLY A 180 -14.64 -12.40 0.23
C GLY A 180 -15.88 -11.76 -0.39
N ALA A 181 -15.74 -10.61 -1.08
CA ALA A 181 -16.78 -10.05 -1.94
C ALA A 181 -16.96 -10.87 -3.24
N GLY A 182 -16.04 -11.79 -3.55
CA GLY A 182 -16.08 -12.59 -4.76
C GLY A 182 -16.02 -11.71 -5.99
N ALA A 183 -16.71 -12.12 -7.06
CA ALA A 183 -16.72 -11.34 -8.29
C ALA A 183 -17.45 -9.99 -8.11
N LEU A 184 -18.56 -9.99 -7.35
CA LEU A 184 -19.40 -8.82 -7.08
C LEU A 184 -20.53 -9.07 -6.05
N ALA A 185 -20.93 -10.33 -5.82
CA ALA A 185 -22.12 -10.70 -5.03
C ALA A 185 -21.82 -11.60 -3.82
N GLY A 186 -20.56 -11.65 -3.36
CA GLY A 186 -20.10 -12.61 -2.37
C GLY A 186 -19.95 -14.01 -2.95
N THR A 187 -20.17 -15.01 -2.11
CA THR A 187 -20.01 -16.43 -2.46
C THR A 187 -20.98 -17.30 -1.65
N SER A 188 -21.35 -18.46 -2.18
CA SER A 188 -22.16 -19.46 -1.48
C SER A 188 -21.36 -20.32 -0.50
N PHE A 189 -20.03 -20.24 -0.55
CA PHE A 189 -19.16 -20.91 0.42
C PHE A 189 -19.30 -20.24 1.80
N PRO A 190 -19.24 -21.02 2.90
CA PRO A 190 -19.29 -20.48 4.25
C PRO A 190 -17.95 -19.85 4.65
N ILE A 191 -17.53 -18.78 3.97
CA ILE A 191 -16.27 -18.09 4.24
C ILE A 191 -16.35 -17.22 5.50
N ASP A 192 -15.20 -16.99 6.15
CA ASP A 192 -15.08 -16.05 7.26
C ASP A 192 -14.26 -14.82 6.86
N ARG A 193 -14.95 -13.75 6.49
CA ARG A 193 -14.34 -12.48 6.10
C ARG A 193 -13.70 -11.75 7.28
N ALA A 194 -14.19 -11.95 8.50
CA ALA A 194 -13.62 -11.30 9.68
C ALA A 194 -12.25 -11.92 10.02
N MET A 195 -12.10 -13.23 9.84
CA MET A 195 -10.83 -13.93 9.98
C MET A 195 -9.76 -13.39 9.02
N THR A 196 -10.09 -13.27 7.72
CA THR A 196 -9.13 -12.74 6.74
C THR A 196 -8.83 -11.27 6.96
N ALA A 197 -9.84 -10.43 7.25
CA ALA A 197 -9.66 -9.03 7.58
C ALA A 197 -8.68 -8.84 8.75
N LYS A 198 -8.90 -9.58 9.85
CA LYS A 198 -8.02 -9.54 11.03
C LYS A 198 -6.61 -10.02 10.71
N ALA A 199 -6.46 -11.12 9.97
CA ALA A 199 -5.15 -11.66 9.60
C ALA A 199 -4.33 -10.69 8.73
N LEU A 200 -5.02 -9.87 7.93
CA LEU A 200 -4.42 -8.87 7.05
C LEU A 200 -4.35 -7.47 7.68
N GLY A 201 -4.72 -7.30 8.96
CA GLY A 201 -4.65 -6.02 9.68
C GLY A 201 -5.68 -4.98 9.25
N PHE A 202 -6.76 -5.38 8.57
CA PHE A 202 -7.90 -4.52 8.31
C PHE A 202 -8.78 -4.37 9.56
N ASP A 203 -9.45 -3.24 9.70
CA ASP A 203 -10.31 -2.96 10.87
C ASP A 203 -11.58 -3.82 10.83
N ARG A 204 -12.12 -4.05 9.63
CA ARG A 204 -13.31 -4.87 9.37
C ARG A 204 -13.43 -5.25 7.89
N PRO A 205 -14.30 -6.21 7.54
CA PRO A 205 -14.74 -6.41 6.17
C PRO A 205 -15.56 -5.22 5.67
N MET A 206 -15.44 -4.90 4.38
CA MET A 206 -16.33 -3.96 3.70
C MET A 206 -17.78 -4.48 3.73
N ALA A 207 -18.73 -3.58 3.93
CA ALA A 207 -20.13 -3.93 4.18
C ALA A 207 -20.92 -4.36 2.92
N ASN A 208 -20.49 -3.95 1.73
CA ASN A 208 -21.18 -4.21 0.47
C ASN A 208 -20.20 -4.80 -0.57
N SER A 209 -20.59 -5.89 -1.24
CA SER A 209 -19.71 -6.60 -2.17
C SER A 209 -19.54 -5.91 -3.52
N LEU A 210 -20.55 -5.17 -4.00
CA LEU A 210 -20.45 -4.39 -5.23
C LEU A 210 -19.45 -3.25 -5.04
N ASP A 211 -19.65 -2.49 -3.95
CA ASP A 211 -18.75 -1.42 -3.53
C ASP A 211 -17.31 -1.95 -3.35
N ALA A 212 -17.14 -3.06 -2.63
CA ALA A 212 -15.83 -3.66 -2.35
C ALA A 212 -14.99 -3.96 -3.60
N VAL A 213 -15.61 -4.33 -4.72
CA VAL A 213 -14.89 -4.66 -5.95
C VAL A 213 -14.75 -3.49 -6.90
N SER A 214 -15.70 -2.54 -6.90
CA SER A 214 -15.72 -1.41 -7.82
C SER A 214 -15.05 -0.15 -7.30
N ASP A 215 -15.06 0.09 -5.99
CA ASP A 215 -14.58 1.32 -5.38
C ASP A 215 -13.06 1.51 -5.49
N ARG A 216 -12.63 2.75 -5.78
CA ARG A 216 -11.23 3.17 -5.85
C ARG A 216 -11.01 4.54 -5.19
N ASP A 217 -11.95 5.01 -4.36
CA ASP A 217 -11.86 6.31 -3.71
C ASP A 217 -10.63 6.45 -2.81
N PHE A 218 -10.24 5.38 -2.12
CA PHE A 218 -9.06 5.32 -1.26
C PHE A 218 -7.77 5.64 -2.03
N ALA A 219 -7.69 5.22 -3.30
CA ALA A 219 -6.54 5.50 -4.15
C ALA A 219 -6.54 6.96 -4.61
N LEU A 220 -7.71 7.52 -4.93
CA LEU A 220 -7.85 8.94 -5.27
C LEU A 220 -7.53 9.84 -4.08
N GLU A 221 -7.97 9.46 -2.89
CA GLU A 221 -7.68 10.19 -1.66
C GLU A 221 -6.19 10.18 -1.33
N PHE A 222 -5.53 9.01 -1.48
CA PHE A 222 -4.08 8.89 -1.34
C PHE A 222 -3.33 9.77 -2.36
N LEU A 223 -3.75 9.75 -3.63
CA LEU A 223 -3.14 10.59 -4.68
C LEU A 223 -3.32 12.08 -4.38
N ALA A 224 -4.47 12.50 -3.87
CA ALA A 224 -4.71 13.88 -3.46
C ALA A 224 -3.79 14.29 -2.30
N ALA A 225 -3.65 13.44 -1.28
CA ALA A 225 -2.72 13.67 -0.17
C ALA A 225 -1.26 13.77 -0.66
N ALA A 226 -0.84 12.87 -1.56
CA ALA A 226 0.49 12.88 -2.16
C ALA A 226 0.76 14.13 -3.02
N ALA A 227 -0.23 14.61 -3.77
CA ALA A 227 -0.11 15.82 -4.58
C ALA A 227 0.06 17.08 -3.71
N ILE A 228 -0.70 17.20 -2.62
CA ILE A 228 -0.55 18.31 -1.66
C ILE A 228 0.83 18.27 -1.01
N LEU A 229 1.28 17.08 -0.59
CA LEU A 229 2.63 16.90 -0.05
C LEU A 229 3.70 17.35 -1.06
N ALA A 230 3.57 16.95 -2.33
CA ALA A 230 4.52 17.34 -3.38
C ALA A 230 4.60 18.86 -3.56
N VAL A 231 3.50 19.59 -3.41
CA VAL A 231 3.48 21.07 -3.43
C VAL A 231 4.23 21.66 -2.24
N HIS A 232 4.09 21.11 -1.03
CA HIS A 232 4.90 21.59 0.10
C HIS A 232 6.39 21.30 -0.09
N CYS A 233 6.74 20.11 -0.60
CA CYS A 233 8.11 19.77 -0.96
C CYS A 233 8.67 20.72 -2.04
N SER A 234 7.90 21.05 -3.07
CA SER A 234 8.37 21.93 -4.14
C SER A 234 8.64 23.35 -3.65
N ARG A 235 7.86 23.84 -2.67
CA ARG A 235 8.11 25.15 -2.04
C ARG A 235 9.43 25.19 -1.28
N LEU A 236 9.69 24.17 -0.46
CA LEU A 236 10.97 24.06 0.27
C LEU A 236 12.14 23.94 -0.72
N ALA A 237 12.00 23.12 -1.76
CA ALA A 237 13.03 22.92 -2.76
C ALA A 237 13.36 24.23 -3.50
N GLU A 238 12.35 24.99 -3.91
CA GLU A 238 12.54 26.26 -4.62
C GLU A 238 13.31 27.28 -3.78
N GLU A 239 12.98 27.39 -2.49
CA GLU A 239 13.71 28.28 -1.58
C GLU A 239 15.17 27.86 -1.42
N LEU A 240 15.44 26.55 -1.28
CA LEU A 240 16.81 26.03 -1.20
C LEU A 240 17.61 26.30 -2.48
N VAL A 241 16.98 26.19 -3.65
CA VAL A 241 17.61 26.53 -4.94
C VAL A 241 17.99 28.01 -4.97
N ILE A 242 17.07 28.90 -4.61
CA ILE A 242 17.30 30.35 -4.58
C ILE A 242 18.41 30.71 -3.58
N TRP A 243 18.42 30.12 -2.39
CA TRP A 243 19.43 30.41 -1.36
C TRP A 243 20.83 29.87 -1.67
N SER A 244 20.91 28.86 -2.54
CA SER A 244 22.18 28.24 -2.93
C SER A 244 22.77 28.84 -4.21
N SER A 245 22.13 29.87 -4.77
CA SER A 245 22.52 30.54 -6.03
C SER A 245 23.58 31.64 -5.85
#